data_AF-T0MWQ3-F1
#
_entry.id   AF-T0MWQ3-F1
#
_cell.length_a   1.000
_cell.length_b   1.000
_cell.length_c   1.000
_cell.angle_alpha   90.00
_cell.angle_beta   90.00
_cell.angle_gamma   90.00
#
_symmetry.space_group_name_H-M   'P 1'
#
loop_
_entity.id
_entity.type
_entity.pdbx_description
1 polymer ?
#
loop_
_entity_poly.entity_id
_entity_poly.type
_entity_poly.pdbx_seq_one_letter_code
_entity_poly.pdbx_strand_id
1 'polypeptide(L)'
;MSLGRLLYKNSTFDNATISINNGFLRVTLTNQPIYIVNSSFEGWVINPDHLKVGDYMFDPMNHMLITIYSIKIVEKKIEVYDVITSLFNNFIDHGVLLDMKISNPTV
;
A
#
# COMPACT_ATOMS: atom_id res chain seq x y z
N MET A 1 -10.23 5.85 -22.44
CA MET A 1 -9.37 5.81 -21.25
C MET A 1 -10.14 6.49 -20.14
N SER A 2 -10.58 5.75 -19.11
CA SER A 2 -11.24 6.37 -17.95
C SER A 2 -10.16 6.86 -17.00
N LEU A 3 -10.21 8.12 -16.58
CA LEU A 3 -9.26 8.68 -15.62
C LEU A 3 -9.77 8.39 -14.20
N GLY A 4 -8.91 7.81 -13.36
CA GLY A 4 -9.17 7.76 -11.92
C GLY A 4 -9.29 9.17 -11.37
N ARG A 5 -10.34 9.42 -10.58
CA ARG A 5 -10.57 10.70 -9.89
C ARG A 5 -10.48 10.48 -8.40
N LEU A 6 -9.90 11.44 -7.70
CA LEU A 6 -10.02 11.54 -6.25
C LEU A 6 -11.49 11.77 -5.89
N LEU A 7 -12.06 10.91 -5.04
CA LEU A 7 -13.42 11.05 -4.53
C LEU A 7 -13.42 11.72 -3.16
N TYR A 8 -12.59 11.24 -2.24
CA TYR A 8 -12.45 11.83 -0.92
C TYR A 8 -11.08 11.57 -0.29
N LYS A 9 -10.75 12.39 0.71
CA LYS A 9 -9.59 12.22 1.59
C LYS A 9 -10.10 11.96 3.00
N ASN A 10 -9.50 11.00 3.69
CA ASN A 10 -9.83 10.71 5.08
C ASN A 10 -8.56 10.77 5.94
N SER A 11 -8.72 11.05 7.23
CA SER A 11 -7.66 10.85 8.21
C SER A 11 -8.20 10.15 9.44
N THR A 12 -7.36 9.30 10.02
CA THR A 12 -7.65 8.57 11.26
C THR A 12 -6.38 8.51 12.11
N PHE A 13 -6.50 8.12 13.37
CA PHE A 13 -5.34 7.80 14.18
C PHE A 13 -5.13 6.30 14.20
N ASP A 14 -3.92 5.86 13.89
CA ASP A 14 -3.45 4.50 14.13
C ASP A 14 -2.44 4.50 15.28
N ASN A 15 -2.43 3.44 16.07
CA ASN A 15 -1.49 3.26 17.18
C ASN A 15 -0.16 2.67 16.71
N ALA A 16 -0.13 2.05 15.53
CA ALA A 16 1.08 1.48 14.96
C ALA A 16 1.10 1.63 13.43
N THR A 17 2.31 1.61 12.88
CA THR A 17 2.55 1.66 11.43
C THR A 17 3.69 0.73 11.09
N ILE A 18 3.78 0.30 9.84
CA ILE A 18 4.94 -0.41 9.31
C ILE A 18 5.78 0.57 8.50
N SER A 19 7.08 0.57 8.75
CA SER A 19 8.08 1.33 8.02
C SER A 19 8.88 0.35 7.15
N ILE A 20 8.85 0.57 5.85
CA ILE A 20 9.50 -0.26 4.83
C ILE A 20 10.70 0.50 4.29
N ASN A 21 11.81 -0.21 4.04
CA ASN A 21 13.04 0.35 3.46
C ASN A 21 13.51 1.62 4.18
N ASN A 22 13.70 1.52 5.50
CA ASN A 22 14.14 2.60 6.39
C ASN A 22 13.28 3.88 6.32
N GLY A 23 11.98 3.75 6.07
CA GLY A 23 11.03 4.87 6.03
C GLY A 23 10.72 5.39 4.64
N PHE A 24 11.23 4.73 3.59
CA PHE A 24 10.83 5.01 2.20
C PHE A 24 9.31 4.95 2.00
N LEU A 25 8.67 3.95 2.60
CA LEU A 25 7.21 3.85 2.65
C LEU A 25 6.79 3.57 4.09
N ARG A 26 5.77 4.28 4.56
CA ARG A 26 5.21 4.08 5.90
C ARG A 26 3.70 4.09 5.85
N VAL A 27 3.09 2.99 6.25
CA VAL A 27 1.64 2.75 6.14
C VAL A 27 1.08 2.11 7.40
N THR A 28 -0.24 2.01 7.51
CA THR A 28 -0.91 1.23 8.56
C THR A 28 -0.51 -0.25 8.47
N LEU A 29 -0.57 -0.96 9.60
CA LEU A 29 -0.24 -2.39 9.62
C LEU A 29 -1.22 -3.25 8.81
N THR A 30 -2.47 -2.79 8.73
CA THR A 30 -3.60 -3.54 8.16
C THR A 30 -4.39 -2.67 7.21
N ASN A 31 -5.10 -3.32 6.27
CA ASN A 31 -6.04 -2.67 5.35
C ASN A 31 -5.42 -1.54 4.51
N GLN A 32 -4.14 -1.67 4.17
CA GLN A 32 -3.46 -0.85 3.17
C GLN A 32 -2.84 -1.77 2.13
N PRO A 33 -3.61 -2.25 1.13
CA PRO A 33 -3.10 -3.15 0.12
C PRO A 33 -1.85 -2.61 -0.60
N ILE A 34 -0.84 -3.46 -0.77
CA ILE A 34 0.38 -3.17 -1.54
C ILE A 34 0.51 -4.21 -2.65
N TYR A 35 0.77 -3.78 -3.88
CA TYR A 35 1.03 -4.72 -4.98
C TYR A 35 2.45 -5.27 -4.89
N ILE A 36 2.54 -6.59 -4.70
CA ILE A 36 3.79 -7.32 -4.49
C ILE A 36 4.01 -8.33 -5.60
N VAL A 37 5.27 -8.45 -6.00
CA VAL A 37 5.75 -9.47 -6.93
C VAL A 37 6.90 -10.21 -6.25
N ASN A 38 6.91 -11.54 -6.33
CA ASN A 38 8.04 -12.40 -5.96
C ASN A 38 8.00 -13.70 -6.80
N SER A 39 8.88 -14.67 -6.51
CA SER A 39 9.00 -15.90 -7.30
C SER A 39 7.75 -16.80 -7.30
N SER A 40 6.81 -16.58 -6.38
CA SER A 40 5.66 -17.47 -6.16
C SER A 40 4.33 -16.74 -6.03
N PHE A 41 4.34 -15.40 -6.08
CA PHE A 41 3.16 -14.57 -5.90
C PHE A 41 3.29 -13.26 -6.69
N GLU A 42 2.22 -12.89 -7.37
CA GLU A 42 2.03 -11.58 -7.98
C GLU A 42 0.61 -11.13 -7.67
N GLY A 43 0.46 -10.03 -6.92
CA GLY A 43 -0.85 -9.55 -6.53
C GLY A 43 -0.84 -8.64 -5.30
N TRP A 44 -2.02 -8.41 -4.76
CA TRP A 44 -2.22 -7.51 -3.62
C TRP A 44 -2.02 -8.24 -2.29
N VAL A 45 -1.09 -7.75 -1.48
CA VAL A 45 -1.00 -8.09 -0.06
C VAL A 45 -1.82 -7.06 0.72
N ILE A 46 -3.00 -7.48 1.21
CA ILE A 46 -3.98 -6.57 1.84
C ILE A 46 -3.48 -5.97 3.15
N ASN A 47 -2.74 -6.75 3.95
CA ASN A 47 -2.18 -6.30 5.21
C ASN A 47 -0.65 -6.19 5.10
N PRO A 48 -0.09 -4.97 5.17
CA PRO A 48 1.36 -4.77 5.09
C PRO A 48 2.19 -5.52 6.12
N ASP A 49 1.63 -5.89 7.28
CA ASP A 49 2.31 -6.70 8.29
C ASP A 49 2.65 -8.14 7.83
N HIS A 50 2.07 -8.60 6.72
CA HIS A 50 2.39 -9.89 6.09
C HIS A 50 3.59 -9.82 5.12
N LEU A 51 4.09 -8.61 4.82
CA LEU A 51 5.23 -8.43 3.93
C LEU A 51 6.51 -8.98 4.52
N LYS A 52 7.42 -9.41 3.65
CA LYS A 52 8.70 -9.98 4.04
C LYS A 52 9.85 -9.26 3.35
N VAL A 53 11.00 -9.27 4.02
CA VAL A 53 12.26 -8.92 3.37
C VAL A 53 12.51 -9.90 2.23
N GLY A 54 12.82 -9.37 1.05
CA GLY A 54 12.97 -10.12 -0.20
C GLY A 54 11.77 -10.05 -1.13
N ASP A 55 10.60 -9.61 -0.67
CA ASP A 55 9.47 -9.26 -1.55
C ASP A 55 9.81 -8.03 -2.41
N TYR A 56 9.13 -7.86 -3.53
CA TYR A 56 9.27 -6.67 -4.37
C TYR A 56 7.97 -5.89 -4.46
N MET A 57 8.03 -4.59 -4.15
CA MET A 57 6.93 -3.65 -4.39
C MET A 57 6.96 -3.21 -5.85
N PHE A 58 5.81 -3.17 -6.52
CA PHE A 58 5.74 -2.77 -7.93
C PHE A 58 5.67 -1.25 -8.11
N ASP A 59 6.55 -0.72 -8.96
CA ASP A 59 6.51 0.65 -9.48
C ASP A 59 5.91 0.67 -10.90
N PRO A 60 4.64 1.08 -11.04
CA PRO A 60 3.97 1.07 -12.33
C PRO A 60 4.40 2.22 -13.25
N MET A 61 5.02 3.28 -12.73
CA MET A 61 5.45 4.44 -13.53
C MET A 61 6.74 4.13 -14.28
N ASN A 62 7.68 3.47 -13.59
CA ASN A 62 8.98 3.12 -14.16
C ASN A 62 9.06 1.66 -14.63
N HIS A 63 8.00 0.87 -14.41
CA HIS A 63 7.98 -0.58 -14.66
C HIS A 63 9.12 -1.31 -13.92
N MET A 64 9.35 -0.92 -12.66
CA MET A 64 10.43 -1.44 -11.83
C MET A 64 9.91 -2.20 -10.61
N LEU A 65 10.77 -3.06 -10.07
CA LEU A 65 10.54 -3.79 -8.83
C LEU A 65 11.45 -3.22 -7.74
N ILE A 66 10.85 -2.74 -6.65
CA ILE A 66 11.55 -2.17 -5.50
C ILE A 66 11.68 -3.27 -4.44
N THR A 67 12.89 -3.78 -4.23
CA THR A 67 13.16 -4.81 -3.22
C THR A 67 12.89 -4.27 -1.82
N ILE A 68 12.14 -5.04 -1.03
CA ILE A 68 12.02 -4.83 0.41
C ILE A 68 13.25 -5.40 1.11
N TYR A 69 14.11 -4.54 1.65
CA TYR A 69 15.32 -4.93 2.37
C TYR A 69 15.24 -4.68 3.88
N SER A 70 14.24 -3.92 4.34
CA SER A 70 14.00 -3.71 5.77
C SER A 70 12.52 -3.49 6.06
N ILE A 71 12.05 -4.04 7.18
CA ILE A 71 10.70 -3.83 7.71
C ILE A 71 10.83 -3.54 9.20
N LYS A 72 10.13 -2.51 9.70
CA LYS A 72 10.06 -2.17 11.11
C LYS A 72 8.66 -1.73 11.50
N ILE A 73 8.07 -2.38 12.50
CA ILE A 73 6.86 -1.88 13.16
C ILE A 73 7.23 -0.70 14.06
N VAL A 74 6.46 0.38 13.95
CA VAL A 74 6.60 1.60 14.76
C VAL A 74 5.34 1.80 15.56
N GLU A 75 5.40 1.44 16.84
CA GLU A 75 4.32 1.58 17.82
C GLU A 75 4.28 3.00 18.38
N LYS A 76 3.68 3.90 17.62
CA LYS A 76 3.47 5.28 18.01
C LYS A 76 2.17 5.77 17.41
N LYS A 77 1.28 6.29 18.27
CA LYS A 77 0.05 6.94 17.82
C LYS A 77 0.39 8.06 16.83
N ILE A 78 -0.19 7.99 15.63
CA ILE A 78 0.07 8.90 14.53
C ILE A 78 -1.21 9.08 13.72
N GLU A 79 -1.40 10.29 13.19
CA GLU A 79 -2.44 10.54 12.19
C GLU A 79 -1.98 9.97 10.85
N VAL A 80 -2.84 9.16 10.22
CA VAL A 80 -2.61 8.56 8.91
C VAL A 80 -3.66 9.08 7.94
N TYR A 81 -3.33 9.08 6.65
CA TYR A 81 -4.19 9.60 5.59
C TYR A 81 -4.49 8.51 4.58
N ASP A 82 -5.70 8.55 4.03
CA ASP A 82 -6.14 7.68 2.95
C ASP A 82 -6.82 8.52 1.86
N VAL A 83 -6.70 8.05 0.62
CA VAL A 83 -7.28 8.68 -0.56
C VAL A 83 -8.09 7.64 -1.31
N ILE A 84 -9.41 7.87 -1.40
CA ILE A 84 -10.27 7.00 -2.19
C ILE A 84 -10.38 7.54 -3.60
N THR A 85 -10.14 6.66 -4.57
CA THR A 85 -10.21 6.95 -6.00
C THR A 85 -11.33 6.16 -6.67
N SER A 86 -11.90 6.72 -7.74
CA SER A 86 -12.89 6.01 -8.56
C SER A 86 -12.26 4.82 -9.31
N LEU A 87 -13.11 3.88 -9.75
CA LEU A 87 -12.74 2.66 -10.51
C LEU A 87 -12.12 1.59 -9.62
N PHE A 88 -10.79 1.55 -9.52
CA PHE A 88 -10.06 0.47 -8.87
C PHE A 88 -9.68 0.80 -7.41
N ASN A 89 -10.02 2.01 -6.95
CA ASN A 89 -9.58 2.56 -5.68
C ASN A 89 -8.09 2.30 -5.44
N ASN A 90 -7.22 2.76 -6.33
CA ASN A 90 -5.78 2.62 -6.14
C ASN A 90 -5.08 3.96 -6.42
N PHE A 91 -3.85 4.05 -5.93
CA PHE A 91 -2.99 5.21 -6.15
C PHE A 91 -1.52 4.81 -6.12
N ILE A 92 -0.66 5.75 -6.49
CA ILE A 92 0.79 5.59 -6.43
C ILE A 92 1.32 6.53 -5.37
N ASP A 93 2.11 6.01 -4.43
CA ASP A 93 2.85 6.79 -3.45
C ASP A 93 4.31 6.34 -3.39
N HIS A 94 5.24 7.29 -3.39
CA HIS A 94 6.68 7.05 -3.49
C HIS A 94 7.08 6.06 -4.62
N GLY A 95 6.29 6.00 -5.71
CA GLY A 95 6.51 5.06 -6.80
C GLY A 95 6.00 3.64 -6.53
N VAL A 96 5.21 3.39 -5.48
CA VAL A 96 4.62 2.09 -5.18
C VAL A 96 3.12 2.09 -5.49
N LEU A 97 2.61 1.02 -6.11
CA LEU A 97 1.18 0.83 -6.35
C LEU A 97 0.45 0.34 -5.10
N LEU A 98 -0.53 1.13 -4.65
CA LEU A 98 -1.22 0.97 -3.36
C LEU A 98 -2.74 0.95 -3.49
N ASP A 99 -3.35 0.42 -2.43
CA ASP A 99 -4.72 0.65 -1.98
C ASP A 99 -5.86 -0.02 -2.75
N MET A 100 -5.62 -0.90 -3.73
CA MET A 100 -6.72 -1.58 -4.42
C MET A 100 -7.56 -2.42 -3.47
N LYS A 101 -8.59 -1.78 -2.94
CA LYS A 101 -9.65 -2.36 -2.15
C LYS A 101 -10.62 -2.89 -3.18
N ILE A 102 -10.59 -4.20 -3.40
CA ILE A 102 -11.63 -4.87 -4.17
C ILE A 102 -12.92 -4.58 -3.40
N SER A 103 -13.77 -3.70 -3.93
CA SER A 103 -15.10 -3.52 -3.40
C SER A 103 -15.73 -4.90 -3.32
N ASN A 104 -16.15 -5.34 -2.13
CA ASN A 104 -17.11 -6.43 -2.08
C ASN A 104 -18.25 -6.05 -3.02
N PRO A 105 -18.67 -6.90 -3.97
CA PRO A 105 -19.92 -6.67 -4.65
C PRO A 105 -20.97 -6.57 -3.55
N THR A 106 -21.66 -5.43 -3.52
CA THR A 106 -22.89 -5.28 -2.75
C THR A 106 -23.75 -6.51 -2.99
N VAL A 107 -24.02 -7.26 -1.92
CA VAL A 107 -25.20 -8.14 -1.82
C VAL A 107 -26.21 -7.41 -0.97
#